data_AF-A0A3N7DDJ7-F1
#
_entry.id   AF-A0A3N7DDJ7-F1
#
_cell.length_a   1.000
_cell.length_b   1.000
_cell.length_c   1.000
_cell.angle_alpha   90.00
_cell.angle_beta   90.00
_cell.angle_gamma   90.00
#
_symmetry.space_group_name_H-M   'P 1'
#
loop_
_entity.id
_entity.type
_entity.pdbx_description
1 polymer ?
#
loop_
_entity_poly.entity_id
_entity_poly.type
_entity_poly.pdbx_seq_one_letter_code
_entity_poly.pdbx_strand_id
1 'polypeptide(L)'
;MKNYRFRFNNSKKTPAILLWFFAALLTVTLTGTTLVLLPNSHPIFPAWLLLIYLPLTLIAIYKLFKAASERQSTETISLSKEGFNSASFGTVLFSEIHSIQVPVREIGQLGGLQHDYYKKTDADSPNLEFSITTRDERILSLILNEWGGLYNSQEDFSIFFNFLTALTDQLYQLYHTKEPYKSYLKILDDKGSWKRPG
;
A
#
# COMPACT_ATOMS: atom_id res chain seq x y z
N MET A 1 2.42 -19.03 -15.50
CA MET A 1 1.72 -17.84 -14.97
C MET A 1 2.22 -17.65 -13.55
N LYS A 2 2.73 -16.48 -13.20
CA LYS A 2 3.23 -16.17 -11.84
C LYS A 2 2.23 -15.24 -11.15
N ASN A 3 1.90 -15.49 -9.89
CA ASN A 3 0.95 -14.68 -9.14
C ASN A 3 1.68 -13.89 -8.07
N TYR A 4 1.38 -12.59 -7.99
CA TYR A 4 1.94 -11.67 -7.01
C TYR A 4 0.80 -11.12 -6.16
N ARG A 5 0.87 -11.35 -4.85
CA ARG A 5 -0.18 -10.93 -3.91
C ARG A 5 0.29 -9.71 -3.14
N PHE A 6 -0.28 -8.57 -3.46
CA PHE A 6 -0.01 -7.30 -2.81
C PHE A 6 -0.96 -7.09 -1.63
N ARG A 7 -0.40 -6.60 -0.52
CA ARG A 7 -1.17 -6.16 0.65
C ARG A 7 -1.02 -4.65 0.75
N PHE A 8 -2.11 -3.91 0.66
CA PHE A 8 -2.06 -2.45 0.70
C PHE A 8 -3.09 -1.88 1.66
N ASN A 9 -2.80 -0.69 2.17
CA ASN A 9 -3.74 0.05 3.01
C ASN A 9 -4.72 0.82 2.12
N ASN A 10 -5.99 0.44 2.16
CA ASN A 10 -7.01 1.12 1.39
C ASN A 10 -7.36 2.48 2.04
N SER A 11 -6.86 3.56 1.44
CA SER A 11 -7.07 4.93 1.92
C SER A 11 -8.54 5.34 1.99
N LYS A 12 -9.43 4.69 1.21
CA LYS A 12 -10.89 4.92 1.30
C LYS A 12 -11.47 4.52 2.66
N LYS A 13 -10.77 3.68 3.44
CA LYS A 13 -11.18 3.25 4.78
C LYS A 13 -10.65 4.16 5.90
N THR A 14 -9.73 5.08 5.61
CA THR A 14 -9.16 6.03 6.58
C THR A 14 -10.22 6.90 7.29
N PRO A 15 -11.25 7.44 6.61
CA PRO A 15 -12.26 8.25 7.29
C PRO A 15 -13.04 7.48 8.37
N ALA A 16 -13.34 6.20 8.13
CA ALA A 16 -14.01 5.35 9.11
C ALA A 16 -13.13 5.11 10.35
N ILE A 17 -11.82 4.92 10.15
CA ILE A 17 -10.86 4.77 11.26
C ILE A 17 -10.78 6.05 12.08
N LEU A 18 -10.67 7.22 11.43
CA LEU A 18 -10.64 8.51 12.12
C LEU A 18 -11.91 8.76 12.92
N LEU A 19 -13.08 8.47 12.34
CA LEU A 19 -14.36 8.60 13.02
C LEU A 19 -14.39 7.78 14.32
N TRP A 20 -14.01 6.50 14.25
CA TRP A 20 -13.99 5.63 15.42
C TRP A 20 -12.87 5.98 16.40
N PHE A 21 -11.77 6.55 15.93
CA PHE A 21 -10.69 7.05 16.78
C PHE A 21 -11.17 8.20 17.65
N PHE A 22 -11.81 9.22 17.05
CA PHE A 22 -12.36 10.34 17.81
C PHE A 22 -13.53 9.90 18.71
N ALA A 23 -14.37 8.96 18.27
CA ALA A 23 -15.43 8.39 19.10
C ALA A 23 -14.86 7.63 20.32
N ALA A 24 -13.82 6.81 20.12
CA ALA A 24 -13.15 6.11 21.21
C ALA A 24 -12.48 7.09 22.17
N LEU A 25 -11.79 8.11 21.65
CA LEU A 25 -11.16 9.16 22.48
C LEU A 25 -12.21 9.85 23.37
N LEU A 26 -13.32 10.30 22.78
CA LEU A 26 -14.40 10.98 23.50
C LEU A 26 -15.02 10.08 24.59
N THR A 27 -15.37 8.84 24.25
CA THR A 27 -16.01 7.91 25.19
C THR A 27 -15.08 7.48 26.33
N VAL A 28 -13.78 7.29 26.05
CA VAL A 28 -12.77 7.04 27.10
C VAL A 28 -12.65 8.24 28.02
N THR A 29 -12.57 9.46 27.49
CA THR A 29 -12.49 10.69 28.31
C THR A 29 -13.73 10.85 29.18
N LEU A 30 -14.94 10.64 28.64
CA LEU A 30 -16.19 10.72 29.40
C LEU A 30 -16.29 9.65 30.50
N THR A 31 -15.90 8.41 30.18
CA THR A 31 -15.90 7.32 31.16
C THR A 31 -14.88 7.57 32.27
N GLY A 32 -13.66 7.97 31.90
CA GLY A 32 -12.57 8.27 32.84
C GLY A 32 -12.88 9.45 33.75
N THR A 33 -13.40 10.56 33.20
CA THR A 33 -13.82 11.73 34.00
C THR A 33 -14.93 11.38 34.97
N THR A 34 -15.92 10.58 34.55
CA THR A 34 -17.00 10.11 35.44
C THR A 34 -16.47 9.23 36.56
N LEU A 35 -15.52 8.33 36.28
CA LEU A 35 -14.87 7.47 37.30
C LEU A 35 -14.05 8.28 38.32
N VAL A 36 -13.29 9.27 37.86
CA VAL A 36 -12.41 10.09 38.71
C VAL A 36 -13.22 11.07 39.58
N LEU A 37 -14.34 11.59 39.09
CA LEU A 37 -15.19 12.54 39.81
C LEU A 37 -16.26 11.87 40.69
N LEU A 38 -16.42 10.55 40.58
CA LEU A 38 -17.36 9.75 41.38
C LEU A 38 -17.18 9.86 42.91
N PRO A 39 -15.96 9.95 43.47
CA PRO A 39 -15.75 10.03 44.92
C PRO A 39 -16.10 11.41 45.53
N ASN A 40 -16.42 12.42 44.71
CA ASN A 40 -16.75 13.75 45.21
C ASN A 40 -18.13 13.77 45.87
N SER A 41 -18.27 14.56 46.94
CA SER A 41 -19.54 14.76 47.66
C SER A 41 -20.66 15.35 46.79
N HIS A 42 -20.31 16.02 45.69
CA HIS A 42 -21.23 16.51 44.66
C HIS A 42 -20.69 16.11 43.27
N PRO A 43 -20.94 14.86 42.84
CA PRO A 43 -20.42 14.41 41.55
C PRO A 43 -21.14 15.15 40.42
N ILE A 44 -20.37 15.77 39.54
CA ILE A 44 -20.88 16.48 38.35
C ILE A 44 -21.61 15.51 37.41
N PHE A 45 -21.21 14.24 37.41
CA PHE A 45 -21.83 13.17 36.63
C PHE A 45 -22.38 12.07 37.54
N PRO A 46 -23.67 11.73 37.45
CA PRO A 46 -24.26 10.68 38.26
C PRO A 46 -23.75 9.29 37.86
N ALA A 47 -23.55 8.42 38.86
CA ALA A 47 -22.92 7.10 38.70
C ALA A 47 -23.63 6.17 37.70
N TRP A 48 -24.95 6.29 37.54
CA TRP A 48 -25.71 5.47 36.60
C TRP A 48 -25.33 5.72 35.13
N LEU A 49 -24.72 6.86 34.80
CA LEU A 49 -24.20 7.12 33.45
C LEU A 49 -23.07 6.18 33.07
N LEU A 50 -22.34 5.59 34.04
CA LEU A 50 -21.32 4.58 33.76
C LEU A 50 -21.92 3.32 33.11
N LEU A 51 -23.18 2.99 33.40
CA LEU A 51 -23.89 1.88 32.75
C LEU A 51 -24.08 2.13 31.25
N ILE A 52 -23.98 3.38 30.80
CA ILE A 52 -24.13 3.79 29.40
C ILE A 52 -22.76 4.06 28.78
N TYR A 53 -21.86 4.79 29.46
CA TYR A 53 -20.56 5.16 28.91
C TYR A 53 -19.59 3.99 28.81
N LEU A 54 -19.59 3.06 29.76
CA LEU A 54 -18.73 1.87 29.71
C LEU A 54 -19.01 1.00 28.46
N PRO A 55 -20.25 0.56 28.16
CA PRO A 55 -20.51 -0.22 26.96
C PRO A 55 -20.27 0.57 25.67
N LEU A 56 -20.58 1.87 25.63
CA LEU A 56 -20.25 2.74 24.50
C LEU A 56 -18.74 2.78 24.22
N THR A 57 -17.93 2.89 25.27
CA THR A 57 -16.47 2.89 25.17
C THR A 57 -15.96 1.57 24.59
N LEU A 58 -16.46 0.44 25.10
CA LEU A 58 -16.11 -0.88 24.57
C LEU A 58 -16.49 -1.04 23.10
N ILE A 59 -17.68 -0.57 22.71
CA ILE A 59 -18.14 -0.61 21.31
C ILE A 59 -17.25 0.27 20.43
N ALA A 60 -16.92 1.49 20.85
CA ALA A 60 -16.10 2.42 20.09
C ALA A 60 -14.69 1.87 19.86
N ILE A 61 -14.07 1.31 20.91
CA ILE A 61 -12.77 0.64 20.82
C ILE A 61 -12.84 -0.56 19.88
N TYR A 62 -13.83 -1.43 20.04
CA TYR A 62 -14.03 -2.59 19.16
C TYR A 62 -14.18 -2.16 17.69
N LYS A 63 -15.00 -1.14 17.43
CA LYS A 63 -15.22 -0.62 16.07
C LYS A 63 -13.96 0.03 15.49
N LEU A 64 -13.16 0.72 16.30
CA LEU A 64 -11.87 1.26 15.91
C LEU A 64 -10.91 0.14 15.48
N PHE A 65 -10.74 -0.89 16.31
CA PHE A 65 -9.89 -2.04 15.98
C PHE A 65 -10.39 -2.78 14.74
N LYS A 66 -11.71 -2.97 14.62
CA LYS A 66 -12.31 -3.60 13.44
C LYS A 66 -12.05 -2.78 12.17
N ALA A 67 -12.28 -1.47 12.21
CA ALA A 67 -12.02 -0.58 11.08
C ALA A 67 -10.53 -0.54 10.69
N ALA A 68 -9.64 -0.57 11.68
CA ALA A 68 -8.19 -0.63 11.47
C ALA A 68 -7.76 -1.97 10.86
N SER A 69 -8.31 -3.10 11.32
CA SER A 69 -8.05 -4.43 10.75
C SER A 69 -8.56 -4.56 9.32
N GLU A 70 -9.74 -4.02 9.03
CA GLU A 70 -10.31 -4.02 7.69
C GLU A 70 -9.60 -3.04 6.74
N ARG A 71 -8.69 -2.18 7.22
CA ARG A 71 -7.93 -1.24 6.38
C ARG A 71 -7.10 -1.96 5.33
N GLN A 72 -6.53 -3.11 5.70
CA GLN A 72 -5.70 -3.91 4.81
C GLN A 72 -6.56 -4.56 3.73
N SER A 73 -6.20 -4.29 2.47
CA SER A 73 -6.80 -4.89 1.29
C SER A 73 -5.75 -5.71 0.56
N THR A 74 -6.19 -6.70 -0.20
CA THR A 74 -5.29 -7.55 -1.00
C THR A 74 -5.64 -7.45 -2.46
N GLU A 75 -4.63 -7.28 -3.29
CA GLU A 75 -4.74 -7.37 -4.75
C GLU A 75 -3.81 -8.45 -5.26
N THR A 76 -4.33 -9.32 -6.13
CA THR A 76 -3.53 -10.34 -6.81
C THR A 76 -3.33 -9.91 -8.25
N ILE A 77 -2.07 -9.76 -8.65
CA ILE A 77 -1.69 -9.54 -10.03
C ILE A 77 -1.13 -10.84 -10.59
N SER A 78 -1.76 -11.34 -11.64
CA SER A 78 -1.33 -12.55 -12.34
C SER A 78 -0.57 -12.19 -13.61
N LEU A 79 0.70 -12.55 -13.67
CA LEU A 79 1.61 -12.29 -14.78
C LEU A 79 1.65 -13.49 -15.75
N SER A 80 1.43 -13.20 -17.03
CA SER A 80 1.53 -14.15 -18.15
C SER A 80 2.63 -13.72 -19.12
N LYS A 81 2.80 -14.45 -20.23
CA LYS A 81 3.75 -14.07 -21.30
C LYS A 81 3.26 -12.90 -22.15
N GLU A 82 1.95 -12.68 -22.19
CA GLU A 82 1.32 -11.71 -23.07
C GLU A 82 1.00 -10.39 -22.35
N GLY A 83 0.95 -10.42 -21.02
CA GLY A 83 0.49 -9.32 -20.19
C GLY A 83 0.27 -9.70 -18.74
N PHE A 84 -0.46 -8.87 -18.00
CA PHE A 84 -0.90 -9.15 -16.64
C PHE A 84 -2.41 -8.95 -16.48
N ASN A 85 -2.98 -9.60 -15.48
CA ASN A 85 -4.37 -9.40 -15.05
C ASN A 85 -4.40 -8.96 -13.59
N SER A 86 -5.18 -7.93 -13.30
CA SER A 86 -5.46 -7.44 -11.96
C SER A 86 -6.97 -7.37 -11.73
N ALA A 87 -7.43 -7.70 -10.52
CA ALA A 87 -8.83 -7.52 -10.15
C ALA A 87 -9.27 -6.04 -10.15
N SER A 88 -8.35 -5.12 -9.86
CA SER A 88 -8.60 -3.68 -9.79
C SER A 88 -8.46 -2.99 -11.15
N PHE A 89 -7.56 -3.49 -12.00
CA PHE A 89 -7.14 -2.83 -13.24
C PHE A 89 -7.55 -3.58 -14.52
N GLY A 90 -8.02 -4.82 -14.38
CA GLY A 90 -8.37 -5.69 -15.49
C GLY A 90 -7.16 -6.29 -16.18
N THR A 91 -7.39 -6.82 -17.38
CA THR A 91 -6.35 -7.40 -18.24
C THR A 91 -5.63 -6.31 -19.01
N VAL A 92 -4.29 -6.34 -18.98
CA VAL A 92 -3.41 -5.44 -19.72
C VAL A 92 -2.37 -6.26 -20.48
N LEU A 93 -2.32 -6.07 -21.80
CA LEU A 93 -1.28 -6.70 -22.62
C LEU A 93 0.02 -5.90 -22.52
N PHE A 94 1.17 -6.57 -22.58
CA PHE A 94 2.47 -5.88 -22.63
C PHE A 94 2.61 -5.00 -23.88
N SER A 95 1.95 -5.38 -24.97
CA SER A 95 1.84 -4.57 -26.19
C SER A 95 0.98 -3.32 -26.01
N GLU A 96 0.24 -3.17 -24.92
CA GLU A 96 -0.54 -1.97 -24.61
C GLU A 96 0.20 -1.03 -23.67
N ILE A 97 1.25 -1.50 -22.98
CA ILE A 97 2.02 -0.66 -22.06
C ILE A 97 2.79 0.39 -22.86
N HIS A 98 2.57 1.65 -22.51
CA HIS A 98 3.19 2.82 -23.11
C HIS A 98 4.35 3.35 -22.26
N SER A 99 4.19 3.39 -20.94
CA SER A 99 5.24 3.82 -20.03
C SER A 99 5.14 3.13 -18.68
N ILE A 100 6.29 3.06 -18.01
CA ILE A 100 6.41 2.65 -16.61
C ILE A 100 7.21 3.74 -15.91
N GLN A 101 6.76 4.14 -14.73
CA GLN A 101 7.52 5.00 -13.84
C GLN A 101 7.68 4.28 -12.51
N VAL A 102 8.93 4.18 -12.08
CA VAL A 102 9.29 3.61 -10.79
C VAL A 102 9.95 4.73 -9.99
N PRO A 103 9.52 4.94 -8.74
CA PRO A 103 10.13 5.93 -7.90
C PRO A 103 11.46 5.33 -7.42
N VAL A 104 12.55 5.68 -8.11
CA VAL A 104 13.92 5.89 -7.58
C VAL A 104 14.98 5.64 -8.66
N ARG A 105 15.86 6.64 -8.78
CA ARG A 105 17.17 6.68 -9.47
C ARG A 105 18.10 5.48 -9.20
N GLU A 106 17.82 4.73 -8.14
CA GLU A 106 18.71 3.72 -7.54
C GLU A 106 18.24 2.27 -7.76
N ILE A 107 16.98 2.05 -8.18
CA ILE A 107 16.53 0.70 -8.59
C ILE A 107 17.31 0.26 -9.84
N GLY A 108 17.52 1.19 -10.79
CA GLY A 108 18.35 0.95 -11.97
C GLY A 108 19.86 0.89 -11.67
N GLN A 109 20.35 1.60 -10.64
CA GLN A 109 21.79 1.70 -10.34
C GLN A 109 22.32 0.61 -9.39
N LEU A 110 21.50 0.03 -8.51
CA LEU A 110 21.97 -0.87 -7.44
C LEU A 110 21.94 -2.37 -7.79
N GLY A 111 21.79 -2.74 -9.07
CA GLY A 111 22.04 -4.12 -9.51
C GLY A 111 21.19 -5.20 -8.82
N GLY A 112 20.09 -4.83 -8.15
CA GLY A 112 19.11 -5.78 -7.62
C GLY A 112 19.36 -6.35 -6.22
N LEU A 113 20.13 -5.71 -5.35
CA LEU A 113 20.16 -6.11 -3.93
C LEU A 113 18.99 -5.48 -3.15
N GLN A 114 17.93 -6.28 -3.06
CA GLN A 114 16.67 -6.01 -2.36
C GLN A 114 16.81 -5.43 -0.93
N HIS A 115 17.88 -5.79 -0.21
CA HIS A 115 18.09 -5.35 1.17
C HIS A 115 18.58 -3.90 1.29
N ASP A 116 19.41 -3.44 0.36
CA ASP A 116 20.02 -2.10 0.39
C ASP A 116 18.99 -1.02 0.03
N TYR A 117 18.03 -1.36 -0.84
CA TYR A 117 16.90 -0.49 -1.16
C TYR A 117 15.97 -0.29 0.04
N TYR A 118 15.55 -1.38 0.71
CA TYR A 118 14.63 -1.33 1.85
C TYR A 118 15.14 -0.42 2.97
N LYS A 119 16.42 -0.53 3.35
CA LYS A 119 17.03 0.28 4.42
C LYS A 119 17.15 1.76 4.08
N LYS A 120 17.27 2.11 2.79
CA LYS A 120 17.46 3.49 2.36
C LYS A 120 16.12 4.23 2.20
N THR A 121 15.09 3.53 1.75
CA THR A 121 13.71 4.05 1.69
C THR A 121 13.04 4.20 3.06
N ASP A 122 13.56 3.53 4.09
CA ASP A 122 13.15 3.74 5.49
C ASP A 122 13.62 5.10 6.03
N ALA A 123 14.74 5.63 5.51
CA ALA A 123 15.35 6.89 5.95
C ALA A 123 14.84 8.13 5.19
N ASP A 124 14.58 8.02 3.88
CA ASP A 124 14.08 9.09 3.03
C ASP A 124 12.67 8.74 2.53
N SER A 125 11.64 9.33 3.13
CA SER A 125 10.23 9.03 2.82
C SER A 125 9.54 10.14 1.99
N PRO A 126 9.86 10.35 0.71
CA PRO A 126 8.92 10.94 -0.23
C PRO A 126 8.09 9.83 -0.89
N ASN A 127 6.80 10.09 -1.10
CA ASN A 127 5.83 9.18 -1.73
C ASN A 127 6.41 8.44 -2.94
N LEU A 128 6.73 7.16 -2.72
CA LEU A 128 7.20 6.27 -3.75
C LEU A 128 5.97 5.81 -4.56
N GLU A 129 5.66 6.49 -5.67
CA GLU A 129 4.59 6.10 -6.59
C GLU A 129 5.14 5.31 -7.77
N PHE A 130 4.73 4.04 -7.89
CA PHE A 130 4.90 3.22 -9.09
C PHE A 130 3.71 3.42 -10.02
N SER A 131 3.96 3.69 -11.30
CA SER A 131 2.87 3.79 -12.28
C SER A 131 3.14 3.05 -13.58
N ILE A 132 2.09 2.46 -14.16
CA ILE A 132 2.07 1.87 -15.50
C ILE A 132 1.01 2.60 -16.30
N THR A 133 1.40 3.21 -17.42
CA THR A 133 0.46 3.85 -18.35
C THR A 133 0.32 3.00 -19.59
N THR A 134 -0.91 2.75 -19.98
CA THR A 134 -1.28 2.05 -21.22
C THR A 134 -1.48 3.05 -22.37
N ARG A 135 -1.53 2.55 -23.61
CA ARG A 135 -1.76 3.37 -24.82
C ARG A 135 -3.10 4.09 -24.82
N ASP A 136 -4.11 3.52 -24.16
CA ASP A 136 -5.44 4.11 -23.98
C ASP A 136 -5.52 4.98 -22.71
N GLU A 137 -4.38 5.46 -22.22
CA GLU A 137 -4.26 6.40 -21.09
C GLU A 137 -4.78 5.86 -19.76
N ARG A 138 -5.07 4.55 -19.64
CA ARG A 138 -5.32 3.94 -18.33
C ARG A 138 -4.01 3.90 -17.55
N ILE A 139 -4.02 4.45 -16.34
CA ILE A 139 -2.87 4.52 -15.44
C ILE A 139 -3.12 3.63 -14.22
N LEU A 140 -2.30 2.59 -14.07
CA LEU A 140 -2.21 1.85 -12.81
C LEU A 140 -1.21 2.59 -11.95
N SER A 141 -1.68 3.26 -10.89
CA SER A 141 -0.82 3.90 -9.89
C SER A 141 -0.86 3.10 -8.60
N LEU A 142 0.32 2.76 -8.10
CA LEU A 142 0.52 2.05 -6.85
C LEU A 142 1.49 2.84 -5.97
N ILE A 143 0.99 3.35 -4.86
CA ILE A 143 1.80 4.05 -3.87
C ILE A 143 2.49 3.00 -3.00
N LEU A 144 3.72 3.24 -2.55
CA LEU A 144 4.55 2.28 -1.84
C LEU A 144 4.74 2.60 -0.35
N ASN A 145 4.18 3.69 0.18
CA ASN A 145 4.38 4.15 1.57
C ASN A 145 3.38 3.56 2.61
N GLU A 146 3.77 3.49 3.89
CA GLU A 146 3.01 2.85 4.99
C GLU A 146 1.60 3.45 5.23
N TRP A 147 1.39 4.73 4.91
CA TRP A 147 0.10 5.41 5.12
C TRP A 147 -0.83 5.43 3.90
N GLY A 148 -0.64 4.52 2.94
CA GLY A 148 -1.54 4.36 1.80
C GLY A 148 -1.01 3.51 0.65
N GLY A 149 0.00 2.69 0.89
CA GLY A 149 0.77 2.01 -0.13
C GLY A 149 0.84 0.49 0.00
N LEU A 150 1.60 -0.11 -0.91
CA LEU A 150 1.70 -1.53 -1.21
C LEU A 150 2.60 -2.34 -0.28
N TYR A 151 3.49 -1.72 0.50
CA TYR A 151 4.32 -2.45 1.44
C TYR A 151 4.15 -1.94 2.87
N ASN A 152 3.80 -2.88 3.77
CA ASN A 152 3.76 -2.66 5.21
C ASN A 152 4.83 -3.49 5.94
N SER A 153 5.64 -4.25 5.19
CA SER A 153 6.71 -5.09 5.72
C SER A 153 7.79 -5.37 4.66
N GLN A 154 8.94 -5.88 5.09
CA GLN A 154 10.01 -6.33 4.20
C GLN A 154 9.53 -7.41 3.21
N GLU A 155 8.63 -8.31 3.61
CA GLU A 155 8.03 -9.31 2.72
C GLU A 155 7.19 -8.66 1.62
N ASP A 156 6.37 -7.65 1.95
CA ASP A 156 5.57 -6.96 0.96
C ASP A 156 6.45 -6.21 -0.05
N PHE A 157 7.54 -5.60 0.43
CA PHE A 157 8.57 -4.99 -0.43
C PHE A 157 9.20 -6.03 -1.37
N SER A 158 9.50 -7.22 -0.85
CA SER A 158 10.04 -8.35 -1.63
C SER A 158 9.13 -8.75 -2.79
N ILE A 159 7.82 -8.82 -2.52
CA ILE A 159 6.82 -9.19 -3.52
C ILE A 159 6.75 -8.13 -4.62
N PHE A 160 6.77 -6.84 -4.25
CA PHE A 160 6.82 -5.75 -5.21
C PHE A 160 8.07 -5.78 -6.08
N PHE A 161 9.24 -5.92 -5.47
CA PHE A 161 10.50 -5.98 -6.20
C PHE A 161 10.54 -7.15 -7.20
N ASN A 162 10.06 -8.33 -6.78
CA ASN A 162 9.98 -9.51 -7.64
C ASN A 162 8.96 -9.37 -8.77
N PHE A 163 7.85 -8.66 -8.53
CA PHE A 163 6.86 -8.37 -9.57
C PHE A 163 7.44 -7.40 -10.60
N LEU A 164 7.99 -6.28 -10.13
CA LEU A 164 8.57 -5.25 -10.98
C LEU A 164 9.63 -5.86 -11.89
N THR A 165 10.54 -6.63 -11.30
CA THR A 165 11.58 -7.37 -11.99
C THR A 165 11.03 -8.26 -13.10
N ALA A 166 10.01 -9.07 -12.79
CA ALA A 166 9.42 -9.97 -13.77
C ALA A 166 8.68 -9.21 -14.89
N LEU A 167 8.05 -8.08 -14.56
CA LEU A 167 7.38 -7.22 -15.53
C LEU A 167 8.37 -6.60 -16.51
N THR A 168 9.44 -5.98 -15.99
CA THR A 168 10.50 -5.35 -16.80
C THR A 168 11.25 -6.36 -17.65
N ASP A 169 11.51 -7.56 -17.12
CA ASP A 169 12.11 -8.66 -17.88
C ASP A 169 11.26 -9.08 -19.08
N GLN A 170 9.96 -9.30 -18.87
CA GLN A 170 9.06 -9.69 -19.96
C GLN A 170 8.97 -8.59 -21.02
N LEU A 171 8.88 -7.33 -20.61
CA LEU A 171 8.88 -6.19 -21.53
C LEU A 171 10.19 -6.07 -22.30
N TYR A 172 11.33 -6.26 -21.64
CA TYR A 172 12.64 -6.20 -22.28
C TYR A 172 12.78 -7.28 -23.36
N GLN A 173 12.36 -8.51 -23.07
CA GLN A 173 12.41 -9.64 -23.99
C GLN A 173 11.51 -9.46 -25.23
N LEU A 174 10.45 -8.64 -25.16
CA LEU A 174 9.65 -8.29 -26.35
C LEU A 174 10.44 -7.50 -27.38
N TYR A 175 11.38 -6.66 -26.94
CA TYR A 175 12.18 -5.80 -27.82
C TYR A 175 13.59 -6.36 -28.09
N HIS A 176 14.11 -7.24 -27.21
CA HIS A 176 15.48 -7.77 -27.27
C HIS A 176 15.51 -9.30 -27.23
N THR A 177 14.81 -9.95 -28.17
CA THR A 177 14.64 -11.41 -28.25
C THR A 177 15.94 -12.23 -28.37
N LYS A 178 17.08 -11.59 -28.64
CA LYS A 178 18.39 -12.23 -28.81
C LYS A 178 19.33 -12.05 -27.61
N GLU A 179 18.98 -11.23 -26.62
CA GLU A 179 19.84 -10.98 -25.47
C GLU A 179 19.56 -11.95 -24.31
N PRO A 180 20.61 -12.52 -23.69
CA PRO A 180 20.44 -13.45 -22.58
C PRO A 180 19.82 -12.77 -21.36
N TYR A 181 18.96 -13.54 -20.68
CA TYR A 181 18.24 -13.17 -19.47
C TYR A 181 19.20 -12.89 -18.30
N LYS A 182 19.68 -11.64 -18.17
CA LYS A 182 20.57 -11.23 -17.06
C LYS A 182 20.38 -9.78 -16.61
N SER A 183 19.22 -9.17 -16.78
CA SER A 183 19.01 -7.85 -16.17
C SER A 183 17.57 -7.54 -15.86
N TYR A 184 17.31 -7.71 -14.58
CA TYR A 184 16.04 -7.56 -13.90
C TYR A 184 15.38 -6.18 -14.08
N LEU A 185 16.13 -5.13 -14.48
CA LEU A 185 15.64 -3.74 -14.54
C LEU A 185 16.27 -2.89 -15.66
N LYS A 186 16.96 -3.52 -16.64
CA LYS A 186 17.76 -2.84 -17.70
C LYS A 186 17.01 -1.81 -18.53
N ILE A 187 15.69 -1.98 -18.59
CA ILE A 187 14.74 -1.22 -19.40
C ILE A 187 14.43 0.15 -18.79
N LEU A 188 14.63 0.33 -17.48
CA LEU A 188 14.42 1.60 -16.80
C LEU A 188 15.65 2.51 -17.01
N ASP A 189 15.42 3.79 -17.26
CA ASP A 189 16.47 4.80 -17.34
C ASP A 189 17.05 5.16 -15.95
N ASP A 190 18.02 6.06 -15.93
CA ASP A 190 18.64 6.59 -14.70
C ASP A 190 17.63 7.29 -13.78
N LYS A 191 16.45 7.63 -14.27
CA LYS A 191 15.36 8.25 -13.50
C LYS A 191 14.27 7.23 -13.10
N GLY A 192 14.47 5.94 -13.36
CA GLY A 192 13.49 4.90 -13.07
C GLY A 192 12.29 4.90 -14.02
N SER A 193 12.41 5.54 -15.18
CA SER A 193 11.36 5.64 -16.19
C SER A 193 11.64 4.74 -17.38
N TRP A 194 10.60 4.13 -17.91
CA TRP A 194 10.62 3.51 -19.23
C TRP A 194 9.49 4.08 -20.08
N LYS A 195 9.80 4.33 -21.35
CA LYS A 195 8.82 4.64 -22.38
C LYS A 195 9.01 3.69 -23.53
N ARG A 196 7.89 3.29 -24.12
CA ARG A 196 7.91 2.46 -25.31
C ARG A 196 8.72 3.14 -26.42
N PRO A 197 9.65 2.42 -27.08
CA PRO A 197 10.32 2.92 -28.28
C PRO A 197 9.29 3.16 -29.39
N GLY A 198 9.37 4.33 -30.03
CA GLY A 198 8.51 4.72 -31.16
C GLY A 198 8.68 3.81 -32.37
#